data_AF-A0A7J9YCF6-F1
#
_entry.id   AF-A0A7J9YCF6-F1
#
_cell.length_a   1.000
_cell.length_b   1.000
_cell.length_c   1.000
_cell.angle_alpha   90.00
_cell.angle_beta   90.00
_cell.angle_gamma   90.00
#
_symmetry.space_group_name_H-M   'P 1'
#
loop_
_entity.id
_entity.type
_entity.pdbx_description
1 polymer ?
#
loop_
_entity_poly.entity_id
_entity_poly.type
_entity_poly.pdbx_seq_one_letter_code
_entity_poly.pdbx_strand_id
1 'polypeptide(L)' 'RVLATRFGLHAIEAAHDQDWGKMVALRGTEIIRAPLEEATRELKTVPMERYEEAEVLFG' A
#
# COMPACT_ATOMS: atom_id res chain seq x y z
N ARG A 1 -8.01 8.98 -9.02
CA ARG A 1 -9.46 8.80 -8.75
C ARG A 1 -9.91 7.34 -8.93
N VAL A 2 -9.61 6.67 -10.05
CA VAL A 2 -9.99 5.26 -10.31
C VAL A 2 -9.50 4.27 -9.26
N LEU A 3 -8.23 4.37 -8.83
CA LEU A 3 -7.65 3.45 -7.85
C LEU A 3 -8.40 3.45 -6.52
N ALA A 4 -8.75 4.63 -6.01
CA ALA A 4 -9.44 4.79 -4.73
C ALA A 4 -10.80 4.08 -4.73
N THR A 5 -11.56 4.20 -5.83
CA THR A 5 -12.85 3.51 -5.97
C THR A 5 -12.69 1.99 -5.99
N ARG A 6 -11.70 1.47 -6.73
CA ARG A 6 -11.42 0.02 -6.78
C ARG A 6 -10.96 -0.51 -5.42
N PHE A 7 -10.10 0.24 -4.71
CA PHE A 7 -9.68 -0.10 -3.35
C PHE A 7 -10.85 -0.15 -2.38
N GLY A 8 -11.75 0.84 -2.45
CA GLY A 8 -12.95 0.87 -1.61
C GLY A 8 -13.86 -0.33 -1.83
N LEU A 9 -14.05 -0.75 -3.09
CA LEU A 9 -14.81 -1.96 -3.42
C LEU A 9 -14.22 -3.20 -2.74
N HIS A 10 -12.92 -3.44 -2.91
CA HIS A 10 -12.24 -4.58 -2.30
C HIS A 10 -12.20 -4.54 -0.77
N ALA A 11 -12.20 -3.34 -0.18
CA ALA A 11 -12.26 -3.17 1.26
C ALA A 11 -13.64 -3.55 1.82
N ILE A 12 -14.71 -3.18 1.11
CA ILE A 12 -16.08 -3.59 1.47
C ILE A 12 -16.26 -5.10 1.32
N GLU A 13 -15.72 -5.70 0.25
CA GLU A 13 -15.71 -7.16 0.09
C GLU A 13 -14.99 -7.85 1.28
N ALA A 14 -13.83 -7.33 1.71
CA ALA A 14 -13.12 -7.88 2.86
C ALA A 14 -13.92 -7.80 4.17
N ALA A 15 -14.61 -6.69 4.39
CA ALA A 15 -15.49 -6.52 5.54
C ALA A 15 -16.72 -7.45 5.47
N HIS A 16 -17.29 -7.63 4.28
CA HIS A 16 -18.41 -8.55 4.04
C HIS A 16 -18.02 -10.00 4.35
N ASP A 17 -16.83 -10.42 3.92
CA ASP A 17 -16.26 -11.74 4.18
C ASP A 17 -15.75 -11.92 5.62
N GLN A 18 -15.87 -10.89 6.47
CA GLN A 18 -15.34 -10.86 7.83
C GLN A 18 -13.81 -11.12 7.90
N ASP A 19 -13.08 -10.75 6.86
CA ASP A 19 -11.64 -10.97 6.69
C ASP A 19 -10.81 -9.87 7.37
N TRP A 20 -10.98 -9.77 8.68
CA TRP A 20 -10.34 -8.75 9.52
C TRP A 20 -8.83 -8.95 9.66
N GLY A 21 -8.12 -7.89 10.09
CA GLY A 21 -6.66 -7.95 10.26
C GLY A 21 -5.87 -7.89 8.94
N LYS A 22 -6.55 -7.64 7.82
CA LYS A 22 -5.94 -7.44 6.50
C LYS A 22 -6.21 -6.05 5.96
N MET A 23 -5.33 -5.58 5.08
CA MET A 23 -5.52 -4.37 4.29
C MET A 23 -5.61 -4.68 2.81
N VAL A 24 -6.26 -3.78 2.07
CA VAL A 24 -6.21 -3.78 0.61
C VAL A 24 -4.93 -3.10 0.15
N ALA A 25 -4.19 -3.78 -0.74
CA ALA A 25 -2.89 -3.32 -1.24
C ALA A 25 -2.80 -3.50 -2.76
N LEU A 26 -1.90 -2.76 -3.40
CA LEU A 26 -1.59 -2.88 -4.82
C LEU A 26 -0.24 -3.59 -4.99
N ARG A 27 -0.22 -4.71 -5.72
CA ARG A 27 0.99 -5.43 -6.11
C ARG A 27 1.11 -5.39 -7.62
N GLY A 28 1.96 -4.50 -8.14
CA GLY A 28 1.99 -4.20 -9.57
C GLY A 28 0.68 -3.55 -10.00
N THR A 29 -0.13 -4.27 -10.78
CA THR A 29 -1.46 -3.84 -11.22
C THR A 29 -2.61 -4.52 -10.48
N GLU A 30 -2.30 -5.50 -9.63
CA GLU A 30 -3.28 -6.35 -8.95
C GLU A 30 -3.63 -5.80 -7.58
N ILE A 31 -4.91 -5.86 -7.23
CA ILE A 31 -5.41 -5.50 -5.90
C ILE A 31 -5.52 -6.78 -5.07
N ILE A 32 -4.83 -6.81 -3.94
CA ILE A 32 -4.74 -7.97 -3.05
C ILE A 32 -5.15 -7.61 -1.62
N ARG A 33 -5.52 -8.63 -0.83
CA ARG A 33 -5.63 -8.52 0.63
C ARG A 33 -4.33 -9.00 1.25
N ALA A 34 -3.67 -8.16 2.06
CA ALA A 34 -2.42 -8.48 2.73
C ALA A 34 -2.60 -8.42 4.26
N PRO A 35 -2.01 -9.33 5.04
CA PRO A 35 -2.03 -9.25 6.51
C PRO A 35 -1.40 -7.93 6.98
N LEU A 36 -2.08 -7.24 7.90
CA LEU A 36 -1.56 -6.00 8.48
C LEU A 36 -0.25 -6.26 9.25
N GLU A 37 -0.15 -7.38 9.95
CA GLU A 37 1.05 -7.79 10.70
C GLU A 37 2.29 -7.91 9.80
N GLU A 38 2.15 -8.52 8.63
CA GLU A 38 3.24 -8.62 7.66
C GLU A 38 3.55 -7.26 7.04
N ALA A 39 2.51 -6.51 6.68
CA ALA A 39 2.65 -5.21 6.01
C ALA A 39 3.32 -4.14 6.88
N THR A 40 3.19 -4.22 8.21
CA THR A 40 3.77 -3.26 9.16
C THR A 40 5.04 -3.76 9.85
N ARG A 41 5.51 -4.95 9.49
CA ARG A 41 6.68 -5.60 10.13
C ARG A 41 7.95 -4.76 10.02
N GLU A 42 8.15 -4.07 8.90
CA GLU A 42 9.34 -3.29 8.62
C GLU A 42 8.97 -1.90 8.11
N LEU A 43 9.76 -0.89 8.50
CA LEU A 43 9.57 0.46 8.01
C LEU A 43 10.00 0.57 6.56
N LYS A 44 9.08 1.03 5.71
CA LYS A 44 9.40 1.41 4.34
C LYS A 44 10.11 2.77 4.33
N THR A 45 11.43 2.75 4.43
CA THR A 45 12.26 3.97 4.32
C THR A 45 12.55 4.31 2.86
N VAL A 46 12.86 5.58 2.60
CA VAL A 46 13.38 6.01 1.30
C VAL A 46 14.83 5.52 1.20
N PRO A 47 15.23 4.81 0.13
CA PRO A 47 16.63 4.45 -0.11
C PRO A 47 17.51 5.71 -0.20
N MET A 48 18.69 5.67 0.42
CA MET A 48 19.57 6.84 0.50
C MET A 48 19.96 7.39 -0.88
N GLU A 49 20.27 6.50 -1.83
CA GLU A 49 20.59 6.87 -3.22
C GLU A 49 19.51 7.76 -3.86
N ARG A 50 18.22 7.47 -3.61
CA ARG A 50 17.10 8.26 -4.15
C ARG A 50 16.95 9.60 -3.46
N TYR A 51 17.35 9.67 -2.19
CA TYR A 51 17.33 10.92 -1.44
C TYR A 51 18.44 11.86 -1.95
N GLU A 52 19.65 11.33 -2.14
CA GLU A 52 20.80 12.06 -2.71
C GLU A 52 20.51 12.55 -4.13
N GLU A 53 19.92 11.71 -4.98
CA GLU A 53 19.46 12.11 -6.32
C GLU A 53 18.43 13.23 -6.28
N ALA A 54 17.51 13.24 -5.31
CA ALA A 54 16.50 14.27 -5.18
C ALA A 54 17.06 15.58 -4.63
N GLU A 55 18.15 15.54 -3.86
CA GLU A 55 18.76 16.68 -3.18
C GLU A 55 19.18 17.80 -4.16
N VAL A 56 19.63 17.43 -5.36
CA VAL A 56 20.02 18.39 -6.40
C VAL A 56 18.85 19.25 -6.90
N LEU A 57 17.60 18.85 -6.63
CA LEU A 57 16.37 19.53 -7.04
C LEU A 57 15.76 20.40 -5.92
N PHE A 58 16.41 20.51 -4.76
CA PHE A 58 15.87 21.25 -3.61
C PHE A 58 16.12 22.77 -3.67
N GLY A 59 16.84 23.27 -4.69
CA GLY A 59 17.14 24.68 -4.94
C GLY A 59 16.44 25.23 -6.19
#